data_AF-A0AAD9ZKJ8-F1
#
_entry.id   AF-A0AAD9ZKJ8-F1
#
_cell.length_a   1.000
_cell.length_b   1.000
_cell.length_c   1.000
_cell.angle_alpha   90.00
_cell.angle_beta   90.00
_cell.angle_gamma   90.00
#
_symmetry.space_group_name_H-M   'P 1'
#
loop_
_entity.id
_entity.type
_entity.pdbx_description
1 polymer ?
#
loop_
_entity_poly.entity_id
_entity_poly.type
_entity_poly.pdbx_seq_one_letter_code
_entity_poly.pdbx_strand_id
1 'polypeptide(L)'
;MAWYKTTFKAPLGTDSVVLDLLGMGKGFAWVNGHNIGCYWPSYMAKEDGCIPGTCDYSGSYDNKCLTCCGEPSQRYYHVPRSFMDEDVNTLVLLEEFSGNPSLDSGLYCYTFGMAGTGRDKRFK
;
A
#
# COMPACT_ATOMS: atom_id res chain seq x y z
N MET A 1 11.86 -12.32 12.00
CA MET A 1 10.43 -12.61 12.22
C MET A 1 9.96 -11.84 13.45
N ALA A 2 9.07 -10.88 13.27
CA ALA A 2 8.51 -10.08 14.35
C ALA A 2 7.01 -9.86 14.13
N TRP A 3 6.28 -9.67 15.23
CA TRP A 3 4.88 -9.26 15.20
C TRP A 3 4.80 -7.80 15.65
N TYR A 4 4.09 -6.98 14.90
CA TYR A 4 3.78 -5.61 15.25
C TYR A 4 2.28 -5.47 15.44
N LYS A 5 1.88 -4.67 16.43
CA LYS A 5 0.49 -4.35 16.72
C LYS A 5 0.38 -2.88 17.05
N THR A 6 -0.58 -2.21 16.43
CA THR A 6 -0.90 -0.81 16.73
C THR A 6 -2.40 -0.58 16.65
N THR A 7 -2.85 0.56 17.15
CA THR A 7 -4.24 1.01 17.02
C THR A 7 -4.31 2.30 16.23
N PHE A 8 -5.42 2.51 15.53
CA PHE A 8 -5.64 3.69 14.71
C PHE A 8 -7.13 4.07 14.67
N LYS A 9 -7.41 5.32 14.32
CA LYS A 9 -8.78 5.79 14.07
C LYS A 9 -9.13 5.63 12.61
N ALA A 10 -10.36 5.23 12.31
CA ALA A 10 -10.82 5.16 10.92
C ALA A 10 -10.70 6.53 10.24
N PRO A 11 -10.13 6.61 9.03
CA PRO A 11 -10.15 7.85 8.26
C PRO A 11 -11.59 8.28 7.98
N LEU A 12 -11.85 9.60 8.09
CA LEU A 12 -13.15 10.18 7.80
C LEU A 12 -13.56 9.97 6.32
N GLY A 13 -14.85 10.10 6.04
CA GLY A 13 -15.39 10.02 4.67
C GLY A 13 -15.69 8.59 4.21
N THR A 14 -15.89 8.42 2.90
CA THR A 14 -16.31 7.15 2.27
C THR A 14 -15.29 6.63 1.26
N ASP A 15 -14.21 7.37 1.00
CA ASP A 15 -13.16 7.02 0.05
C ASP A 15 -12.42 5.73 0.43
N SER A 16 -11.84 5.04 -0.55
CA SER A 16 -11.06 3.83 -0.30
C SER A 16 -9.88 4.09 0.63
N VAL A 17 -9.58 3.10 1.46
CA VAL A 17 -8.50 3.17 2.44
C VAL A 17 -7.44 2.15 2.04
N VAL A 18 -6.18 2.55 2.14
CA VAL A 18 -5.05 1.66 1.91
C VAL A 18 -4.03 1.80 3.03
N LEU A 19 -3.24 0.75 3.19
CA LEU A 19 -2.09 0.72 4.05
C LEU A 19 -0.84 0.91 3.19
N ASP A 20 -0.07 1.96 3.47
CA ASP A 20 1.27 2.16 2.90
C ASP A 20 2.25 1.39 3.78
N LEU A 21 2.85 0.35 3.21
CA LEU A 21 3.83 -0.50 3.89
C LEU A 21 5.25 -0.22 3.41
N LEU A 22 5.52 0.94 2.82
CA LEU A 22 6.90 1.34 2.52
C LEU A 22 7.77 1.28 3.79
N GLY A 23 8.97 0.70 3.68
CA GLY A 23 9.87 0.46 4.82
C GLY A 23 9.65 -0.88 5.54
N MET A 24 8.55 -1.58 5.25
CA MET A 24 8.37 -2.99 5.63
C MET A 24 9.05 -3.92 4.62
N GLY A 25 9.23 -5.17 5.00
CA GLY A 25 9.88 -6.17 4.16
C GLY A 25 8.88 -7.02 3.40
N LYS A 26 8.39 -8.06 4.07
CA LYS A 26 7.44 -9.05 3.55
C LYS A 26 6.67 -9.66 4.72
N GLY A 27 5.38 -9.89 4.54
CA GLY A 27 4.63 -10.73 5.46
C GLY A 27 3.14 -10.61 5.28
N PHE A 28 2.40 -10.53 6.38
CA PHE A 28 0.93 -10.55 6.37
C PHE A 28 0.36 -9.45 7.26
N ALA A 29 -0.80 -8.91 6.87
CA ALA A 29 -1.46 -7.85 7.60
C ALA A 29 -2.91 -8.22 7.96
N TRP A 30 -3.36 -7.74 9.11
CA TRP A 30 -4.73 -7.89 9.60
C TRP A 30 -5.28 -6.57 10.15
N VAL A 31 -6.53 -6.28 9.85
CA VAL A 31 -7.29 -5.16 10.43
C VAL A 31 -8.48 -5.74 11.19
N ASN A 32 -8.58 -5.45 12.49
CA ASN A 32 -9.61 -5.99 13.39
C ASN A 32 -9.77 -7.52 13.32
N GLY A 33 -8.66 -8.23 13.11
CA GLY A 33 -8.66 -9.70 12.97
C GLY A 33 -8.98 -10.22 11.56
N HIS A 34 -9.42 -9.35 10.64
CA HIS A 34 -9.60 -9.70 9.23
C HIS A 34 -8.28 -9.64 8.49
N ASN A 35 -7.91 -10.74 7.83
CA ASN A 35 -6.70 -10.79 7.00
C ASN A 35 -6.89 -9.95 5.74
N ILE A 36 -5.99 -9.00 5.49
CA ILE A 36 -6.00 -8.13 4.30
C ILE A 36 -4.98 -8.57 3.23
N GLY A 37 -4.25 -9.66 3.48
CA GLY A 37 -3.40 -10.34 2.51
C GLY A 37 -1.90 -10.29 2.82
N CYS A 38 -1.13 -10.88 1.89
CA CYS A 38 0.32 -10.81 1.90
C CYS A 38 0.78 -9.43 1.46
N TYR A 39 1.82 -8.90 2.10
CA TYR A 39 2.56 -7.74 1.62
C TYR A 39 3.99 -8.11 1.27
N TRP A 40 4.53 -7.45 0.24
CA TRP A 40 5.94 -7.55 -0.14
C TRP A 40 6.48 -6.25 -0.79
N PRO A 41 6.44 -5.11 -0.08
CA PRO A 41 6.88 -3.83 -0.62
C PRO A 41 8.40 -3.75 -0.83
N SER A 42 9.20 -4.62 -0.20
CA SER A 42 10.64 -4.75 -0.53
C SER A 42 10.92 -5.41 -1.88
N TYR A 43 9.91 -6.05 -2.50
CA TYR A 43 10.06 -6.64 -3.82
C TYR A 43 9.84 -5.57 -4.89
N MET A 44 10.94 -5.11 -5.47
CA MET A 44 10.94 -4.05 -6.47
C MET A 44 10.48 -4.57 -7.83
N ALA A 45 9.64 -3.81 -8.52
CA ALA A 45 9.34 -4.02 -9.92
C ALA A 45 10.63 -3.86 -10.74
N LYS A 46 10.75 -4.64 -11.82
CA LYS A 46 11.93 -4.57 -12.67
C LYS A 46 12.10 -3.17 -13.23
N GLU A 47 13.35 -2.75 -13.41
CA GLU A 47 13.68 -1.46 -14.00
C GLU A 47 13.44 -1.45 -15.52
N ASP A 48 13.50 -2.62 -16.16
CA ASP A 48 13.31 -2.77 -17.60
C ASP A 48 11.82 -2.85 -18.01
N GLY A 49 11.52 -2.35 -19.20
CA GLY A 49 10.19 -2.47 -19.81
C GLY A 49 9.30 -1.23 -19.68
N CYS A 50 9.57 -0.31 -18.75
CA CYS A 50 8.89 0.98 -18.76
C CYS A 50 9.44 1.86 -19.89
N ILE A 51 8.58 2.18 -20.85
CA ILE A 51 8.95 3.02 -21.99
C ILE A 51 8.88 4.49 -21.56
N PRO A 52 9.97 5.26 -21.65
CA PRO A 52 9.93 6.69 -21.38
C PRO A 52 9.09 7.40 -22.45
N GLY A 53 8.01 8.06 -22.04
CA GLY A 53 7.11 8.81 -22.93
C GLY A 53 5.65 8.37 -22.83
N THR A 54 4.84 8.78 -23.81
CA THR A 54 3.41 8.43 -23.87
C THR A 54 3.23 7.03 -24.43
N CYS A 55 2.52 6.17 -23.69
CA CYS A 55 2.10 4.89 -24.24
C CYS A 55 0.93 5.08 -25.21
N ASP A 56 1.06 4.50 -26.40
CA ASP A 56 0.02 4.51 -27.42
C ASP A 56 -0.79 3.20 -27.39
N TYR A 57 -2.11 3.27 -27.58
CA TYR A 57 -2.99 2.11 -27.59
C TYR A 57 -2.96 1.34 -28.92
N SER A 58 -2.45 1.94 -30.00
CA SER A 58 -2.48 1.32 -31.33
C SER A 58 -1.41 0.22 -31.51
N GLY A 59 -1.70 -0.77 -32.36
CA GLY A 59 -0.77 -1.86 -32.70
C GLY A 59 -0.78 -3.04 -31.72
N SER A 60 0.26 -3.89 -31.80
CA SER A 60 0.40 -5.06 -30.93
C SER A 60 0.66 -4.64 -29.49
N TYR A 61 -0.09 -5.23 -28.56
CA TYR A 61 -0.06 -4.89 -27.14
C TYR A 61 0.54 -6.05 -26.33
N ASP A 62 1.84 -5.95 -26.06
CA ASP A 62 2.54 -6.82 -25.11
C ASP A 62 2.94 -5.96 -23.89
N ASN A 63 4.23 -5.79 -23.60
CA ASN A 63 4.71 -4.99 -22.47
C ASN A 63 4.80 -3.48 -22.76
N LYS A 64 3.91 -2.96 -23.62
CA LYS A 64 4.03 -1.60 -24.18
C LYS A 64 3.84 -0.48 -23.16
N CYS A 65 2.96 -0.68 -22.18
CA CYS A 65 2.55 0.36 -21.23
C CYS A 65 2.86 0.01 -19.77
N LEU A 66 3.99 -0.67 -19.50
CA LEU A 66 4.39 -0.93 -18.13
C LEU A 66 4.69 0.39 -17.40
N THR A 67 4.31 0.47 -16.13
CA THR A 67 4.50 1.62 -15.24
C THR A 67 5.07 1.18 -13.90
N CYS A 68 5.56 2.13 -13.10
CA CYS A 68 6.11 1.88 -11.76
C CYS A 68 7.36 0.98 -11.73
N CYS A 69 8.16 0.98 -12.79
CA CYS A 69 9.46 0.30 -12.79
C CYS A 69 10.41 0.93 -11.77
N GLY A 70 11.20 0.09 -11.09
CA GLY A 70 12.11 0.55 -10.03
C GLY A 70 11.42 0.97 -8.73
N GLU A 71 10.08 0.83 -8.64
CA GLU A 71 9.29 1.06 -7.42
C GLU A 71 8.91 -0.29 -6.78
N PRO A 72 8.44 -0.32 -5.51
CA PRO A 72 7.82 -1.50 -4.96
C PRO A 72 6.73 -2.05 -5.89
N SER A 73 6.80 -3.34 -6.22
CA SER A 73 5.80 -4.02 -7.06
C SER A 73 4.37 -3.81 -6.53
N GLN A 74 4.22 -3.73 -5.21
CA GLN A 74 3.04 -3.22 -4.53
C GLN A 74 3.42 -2.48 -3.24
N ARG A 75 3.12 -1.18 -3.20
CA ARG A 75 3.31 -0.33 -2.01
C ARG A 75 2.04 -0.19 -1.16
N TYR A 76 0.90 -0.05 -1.83
CA TYR A 76 -0.39 0.23 -1.20
C TYR A 76 -1.26 -1.03 -1.14
N TYR A 77 -1.77 -1.33 0.05
CA TYR A 77 -2.56 -2.53 0.33
C TYR A 77 -3.97 -2.12 0.75
N HIS A 78 -4.97 -2.54 -0.02
CA HIS A 78 -6.35 -2.12 0.19
C HIS A 78 -6.91 -2.63 1.53
N VAL A 79 -7.55 -1.73 2.28
CA VAL A 79 -8.27 -2.04 3.53
C VAL A 79 -9.76 -1.77 3.31
N PRO A 80 -10.61 -2.82 3.22
CA PRO A 80 -12.05 -2.63 3.09
C PRO A 80 -12.60 -1.82 4.27
N ARG A 81 -13.42 -0.80 3.99
CA ARG A 81 -14.06 0.00 5.04
C ARG A 81 -14.92 -0.85 5.99
N SER A 82 -15.53 -1.91 5.49
CA SER A 82 -16.31 -2.85 6.29
C SER A 82 -15.49 -3.65 7.32
N PHE A 83 -14.16 -3.61 7.26
CA PHE A 83 -13.29 -4.24 8.26
C PHE A 83 -12.92 -3.29 9.40
N MET A 84 -13.33 -2.01 9.32
CA MET A 84 -13.04 -1.00 10.32
C MET A 84 -14.29 -0.62 11.10
N ASP A 85 -14.12 -0.41 12.40
CA ASP A 85 -15.07 0.25 13.29
C ASP A 85 -14.87 1.77 13.20
N GLU A 86 -15.91 2.54 13.56
CA GLU A 86 -15.87 4.01 13.50
C GLU A 86 -14.86 4.64 14.47
N ASP A 87 -14.58 3.96 15.59
CA ASP A 87 -13.72 4.47 16.66
C ASP A 87 -12.28 3.95 16.56
N VAL A 88 -11.95 2.90 17.31
CA VAL A 88 -10.59 2.40 17.50
C VAL A 88 -10.44 1.06 16.80
N ASN A 89 -9.53 1.03 15.83
CA ASN A 89 -9.20 -0.14 15.03
C ASN A 89 -7.84 -0.69 15.44
N THR A 90 -7.63 -1.98 15.22
CA THR A 90 -6.35 -2.66 15.46
C THR A 90 -5.73 -3.07 14.14
N LEU A 91 -4.47 -2.72 13.92
CA LEU A 91 -3.62 -3.25 12.85
C LEU A 91 -2.60 -4.21 13.44
N VAL A 92 -2.52 -5.41 12.89
CA VAL A 92 -1.47 -6.40 13.21
C VAL A 92 -0.68 -6.71 11.95
N LEU A 93 0.64 -6.73 12.05
CA LEU A 93 1.56 -7.14 11.00
C LEU A 93 2.41 -8.29 11.49
N LEU A 94 2.49 -9.36 10.69
CA LEU A 94 3.55 -10.35 10.77
C LEU A 94 4.63 -9.93 9.76
N GLU A 95 5.86 -9.68 10.23
CA GLU A 95 7.00 -9.31 9.39
C GLU A 95 8.00 -10.47 9.33
N GLU A 96 8.13 -11.03 8.13
CA GLU A 96 9.05 -12.13 7.82
C GLU A 96 10.47 -11.61 7.59
N PHE A 97 10.64 -10.42 6.99
CA PHE A 97 11.92 -9.91 6.47
C PHE A 97 12.25 -8.50 6.97
N SER A 98 12.94 -8.40 8.11
CA SER A 98 13.66 -7.18 8.58
C SER A 98 13.04 -5.81 8.22
N GLY A 99 11.73 -5.65 8.34
CA GLY A 99 11.02 -4.39 8.15
C GLY A 99 11.05 -3.53 9.41
N ASN A 100 11.04 -2.21 9.26
CA ASN A 100 10.97 -1.28 10.38
C ASN A 100 9.71 -0.40 10.27
N PRO A 101 8.68 -0.64 11.10
CA PRO A 101 7.42 0.10 11.02
C PRO A 101 7.54 1.57 11.39
N SER A 102 8.64 1.99 12.01
CA SER A 102 8.87 3.38 12.42
C SER A 102 9.35 4.28 11.27
N LEU A 103 9.70 3.71 10.11
CA LEU A 103 10.32 4.48 9.03
C LEU A 103 9.33 5.14 8.08
N ASP A 104 8.20 4.50 7.72
CA ASP A 104 7.20 5.11 6.82
C ASP A 104 5.82 4.39 6.79
N SER A 105 5.56 3.43 7.68
CA SER A 105 4.32 2.63 7.64
C SER A 105 3.11 3.41 8.17
N GLY A 106 2.05 3.53 7.36
CA GLY A 106 0.88 4.33 7.75
C GLY A 106 -0.39 3.99 6.98
N LEU A 107 -1.54 4.28 7.58
CA LEU A 107 -2.85 4.15 6.96
C LEU A 107 -3.24 5.46 6.30
N TYR A 108 -3.60 5.41 5.02
CA TYR A 108 -3.91 6.60 4.22
C TYR A 108 -5.20 6.39 3.43
N CYS A 109 -5.95 7.47 3.26
CA CYS A 109 -7.10 7.48 2.39
C CYS A 109 -6.65 7.95 1.00
N TYR A 110 -6.96 7.16 -0.03
CA TYR A 110 -6.69 7.54 -1.41
C TYR A 110 -7.98 7.43 -2.21
N THR A 111 -8.24 8.45 -3.01
CA THR A 111 -9.22 8.37 -4.09
C THR A 111 -8.49 7.85 -5.33
N PHE A 112 -8.84 6.65 -5.80
CA PHE A 112 -8.35 6.18 -7.09
C PHE A 112 -8.96 7.06 -8.19
N GLY A 113 -8.17 8.00 -8.72
CA GLY A 113 -8.66 8.90 -9.77
C GLY A 113 -7.87 10.20 -10.01
N MET A 114 -6.91 10.58 -9.18
CA MET A 114 -6.08 11.77 -9.46
C MET A 114 -4.58 11.46 -9.41
N ALA A 115 -3.98 11.45 -10.60
CA ALA A 115 -2.57 11.73 -10.74
C ALA A 115 -2.30 13.14 -10.20
N GLY A 116 -1.67 13.24 -9.03
CA GLY A 116 -1.19 14.51 -8.49
C GLY A 116 -1.73 14.86 -7.11
N THR A 117 -0.80 14.90 -6.16
CA THR A 117 -0.79 15.77 -4.97
C THR A 117 -1.98 15.65 -4.00
N GLY A 118 -1.78 14.82 -2.97
CA GLY A 118 -2.66 14.80 -1.78
C GLY A 118 -2.03 14.05 -0.61
N ARG A 119 -0.78 14.38 -0.25
CA ARG A 119 -0.15 13.88 0.98
C ARG A 119 -0.77 14.61 2.18
N ASP A 120 -1.89 14.14 2.71
CA ASP A 120 -2.27 14.54 4.07
C ASP A 120 -1.44 13.72 5.07
N LYS A 121 -0.24 14.23 5.35
CA LYS A 121 0.59 13.75 6.45
C LYS A 121 -0.04 14.24 7.75
N ARG A 122 -0.99 13.49 8.31
CA ARG A 122 -1.39 13.66 9.71
C ARG A 122 -1.97 12.36 10.30
N PHE A 123 -1.06 11.48 10.70
CA PHE A 123 -1.20 10.77 11.97
C PHE A 123 0.04 11.09 12.81
N LYS A 124 -0.24 11.33 14.09
CA LYS A 124 0.51 12.15 15.05
C LYS A 124 1.96 11.72 15.30
#